data_AF-A0A0F0GSA8-F1
#
_entry.id   AF-A0A0F0GSA8-F1
#
_cell.length_a   1.000
_cell.length_b   1.000
_cell.length_c   1.000
_cell.angle_alpha   90.00
_cell.angle_beta   90.00
_cell.angle_gamma   90.00
#
_symmetry.space_group_name_H-M   'P 1'
#
loop_
_entity.id
_entity.type
_entity.pdbx_description
1 polymer ?
#
loop_
_entity_poly.entity_id
_entity_poly.type
_entity_poly.pdbx_seq_one_letter_code
_entity_poly.pdbx_strand_id
1 'polypeptide(L)'
;MPSQFPDEPTERHLAPDPALMEAARARGRERWAAAGDLPVQEEKPPSPKLKPRVAVIALIASVLLLAGIAAVTFSGGDDTGDTDTAQPTHSYIPGLITPPEELPESSSASNGMNPTLASSALGLIPPTTTPGTPPPGGNNDGDRAPAGAKSLTMGPGCGGYSSVGSYRDGRKGWVDHGDGKCGNAFVSIPMSGDSRRDDASAYGQWTFSASGSCDISVFIPNGSLEEVGGNPTVYYVFDRDGVGGTPMASFAIKQVDKRGQWVAAGKFKASGNLTVQLLTRGQDWNNSGPTYAHHAASAIKADCTA
;
A
#
# COMPACT_ATOMS: atom_id res chain seq x y z
N MET A 1 7.02 -32.50 -50.13
CA MET A 1 6.98 -33.52 -49.06
C MET A 1 6.24 -32.90 -47.88
N PRO A 2 5.10 -33.45 -47.44
CA PRO A 2 4.39 -32.93 -46.27
C PRO A 2 5.05 -33.46 -45.00
N SER A 3 5.48 -32.56 -44.12
CA SER A 3 5.99 -32.88 -42.79
C SER A 3 4.81 -33.06 -41.82
N GLN A 4 4.55 -34.31 -41.43
CA GLN A 4 3.69 -34.63 -40.28
C GLN A 4 4.43 -34.26 -39.00
N PHE A 5 3.86 -33.36 -38.20
CA PHE A 5 4.24 -33.20 -36.80
C PHE A 5 3.42 -34.18 -35.96
N PRO A 6 4.04 -34.91 -35.00
CA PRO A 6 3.31 -35.78 -34.09
C PRO A 6 2.53 -34.97 -33.06
N ASP A 7 1.28 -35.38 -32.80
CA ASP A 7 0.42 -34.82 -31.77
C ASP A 7 1.06 -35.01 -30.37
N GLU A 8 1.28 -33.91 -29.65
CA GLU A 8 1.68 -33.95 -28.24
C GLU A 8 0.51 -34.42 -27.36
N PRO A 9 0.75 -35.26 -26.35
CA PRO A 9 -0.28 -35.71 -25.44
C PRO A 9 -0.74 -34.54 -24.55
N THR A 10 -2.02 -34.21 -24.65
CA THR A 10 -2.69 -33.24 -23.78
C THR A 10 -2.53 -33.65 -22.32
N GLU A 11 -1.73 -32.88 -21.59
CA GLU A 11 -1.50 -33.04 -20.15
C GLU A 11 -2.83 -32.79 -19.42
N ARG A 12 -3.53 -33.87 -19.07
CA ARG A 12 -4.77 -33.76 -18.29
C ARG A 12 -4.39 -33.29 -16.90
N HIS A 13 -4.72 -32.04 -16.58
CA HIS A 13 -4.74 -31.54 -15.21
C HIS A 13 -5.68 -32.41 -14.38
N LEU A 14 -5.11 -33.41 -13.70
CA LEU A 14 -5.81 -34.21 -12.72
C LEU A 14 -6.19 -33.28 -11.57
N ALA A 15 -7.49 -33.15 -11.33
CA ALA A 15 -7.99 -32.45 -10.15
C ALA A 15 -7.34 -33.05 -8.89
N PRO A 16 -6.95 -32.21 -7.90
CA PRO A 16 -6.37 -32.70 -6.66
C PRO A 16 -7.28 -33.74 -6.00
N ASP A 17 -6.67 -34.83 -5.56
CA ASP A 17 -7.40 -35.91 -4.89
C ASP A 17 -8.20 -35.36 -3.69
N PRO A 18 -9.54 -35.51 -3.67
CA PRO A 18 -10.38 -35.00 -2.59
C PRO A 18 -9.98 -35.54 -1.21
N ALA A 19 -9.43 -36.76 -1.13
CA ALA A 19 -8.96 -37.34 0.13
C ALA A 19 -7.72 -36.59 0.66
N LEU A 20 -6.84 -36.13 -0.22
CA LEU A 20 -5.68 -35.29 0.13
C LEU A 20 -6.13 -33.92 0.64
N MET A 21 -7.16 -33.35 0.02
CA MET A 21 -7.75 -32.07 0.45
C MET A 21 -8.45 -32.19 1.82
N GLU A 22 -9.13 -33.30 2.08
CA GLU A 22 -9.77 -33.54 3.38
C GLU A 22 -8.74 -33.79 4.49
N ALA A 23 -7.68 -34.56 4.21
CA ALA A 23 -6.55 -34.74 5.11
C ALA A 23 -5.80 -33.42 5.41
N ALA A 24 -5.69 -32.52 4.43
CA ALA A 24 -5.14 -31.19 4.64
C ALA A 24 -6.03 -30.34 5.58
N ARG A 25 -7.35 -30.35 5.39
CA ARG A 25 -8.30 -29.66 6.29
C ARG A 25 -8.27 -30.23 7.71
N ALA A 26 -8.17 -31.55 7.87
CA ALA A 26 -8.07 -32.20 9.18
C ALA A 26 -6.83 -31.73 9.97
N ARG A 27 -5.65 -31.72 9.32
CA ARG A 27 -4.40 -31.22 9.92
C ARG A 27 -4.44 -29.72 10.25
N GLY A 28 -5.17 -28.94 9.44
CA GLY A 28 -5.47 -27.55 9.76
C GLY A 28 -6.22 -27.42 11.08
N ARG A 29 -7.32 -28.15 11.27
CA ARG A 29 -8.14 -28.10 12.50
C ARG A 29 -7.36 -28.48 13.76
N GLU A 30 -6.48 -29.47 13.68
CA GLU A 30 -5.63 -29.86 14.82
C GLU A 30 -4.62 -28.77 15.20
N ARG A 31 -4.02 -28.09 14.21
CA ARG A 31 -3.14 -26.94 14.46
C ARG A 31 -3.88 -25.77 15.11
N TRP A 32 -5.10 -25.49 14.67
CA TRP A 32 -5.95 -24.44 15.28
C TRP A 32 -6.37 -24.80 16.70
N ALA A 33 -6.71 -26.06 16.97
CA ALA A 33 -7.03 -26.53 18.32
C ALA A 33 -5.82 -26.48 19.29
N ALA A 34 -4.60 -26.72 18.77
CA ALA A 34 -3.37 -26.64 19.56
C ALA A 34 -2.89 -25.19 19.79
N ALA A 35 -3.34 -24.22 18.97
CA ALA A 35 -2.93 -22.82 19.06
C ALA A 35 -3.61 -22.04 20.21
N GLY A 36 -4.50 -22.65 20.98
CA GLY A 36 -4.91 -22.12 22.30
C GLY A 36 -5.77 -20.85 22.31
N ASP A 37 -6.12 -20.27 21.17
CA ASP A 37 -7.09 -19.17 21.10
C ASP A 37 -8.53 -19.73 21.19
N LEU A 38 -8.90 -20.16 22.39
CA LEU A 38 -10.31 -20.19 22.75
C LEU A 38 -10.83 -18.75 22.70
N PRO A 39 -12.03 -18.50 22.12
CA PRO A 39 -12.64 -17.19 22.24
C PRO A 39 -12.70 -16.83 23.72
N VAL A 40 -12.18 -15.65 24.06
CA VAL A 40 -12.33 -15.06 25.40
C VAL A 40 -13.78 -15.24 25.79
N GLN A 41 -14.06 -16.01 26.84
CA GLN A 41 -15.40 -16.07 27.38
C GLN A 41 -15.77 -14.63 27.73
N GLU A 42 -16.77 -14.12 27.03
CA GLU A 42 -17.36 -12.82 27.29
C GLU A 42 -17.85 -12.85 28.74
N GLU A 43 -17.07 -12.24 29.62
CA GLU A 43 -17.33 -12.22 31.05
C GLU A 43 -18.64 -11.43 31.22
N LYS A 44 -19.71 -12.16 31.54
CA LYS A 44 -21.04 -11.60 31.72
C LYS A 44 -20.93 -10.40 32.67
N PRO A 45 -21.31 -9.18 32.25
CA PRO A 45 -21.13 -7.99 33.08
C PRO A 45 -21.85 -8.20 34.43
N PRO A 46 -21.23 -7.78 35.54
CA PRO A 46 -21.80 -7.97 36.86
C PRO A 46 -23.19 -7.33 36.90
N SER A 47 -24.19 -8.15 37.21
CA SER A 47 -25.58 -7.72 37.30
C SER A 47 -25.69 -6.57 38.30
N PRO A 48 -26.23 -5.40 37.90
CA PRO A 48 -26.39 -4.29 38.83
C PRO A 48 -27.31 -4.72 39.97
N LYS A 49 -26.82 -4.65 41.20
CA LYS A 49 -27.62 -4.85 42.42
C LYS A 49 -28.65 -3.72 42.50
N LEU A 50 -29.84 -3.97 41.95
CA LEU A 50 -31.01 -3.10 42.10
C LEU A 50 -31.44 -3.09 43.57
N LYS A 51 -31.40 -1.91 44.18
CA LYS A 51 -31.89 -1.66 45.54
C LYS A 51 -33.41 -1.92 45.60
N PRO A 52 -33.93 -2.61 46.62
CA PRO A 52 -35.32 -2.99 46.67
C PRO A 52 -36.14 -1.86 47.29
N ARG A 53 -36.57 -0.87 46.50
CA ARG A 53 -37.72 -0.03 46.85
C ARG A 53 -38.49 0.34 45.59
N VAL A 54 -39.80 0.13 45.67
CA VAL A 54 -40.86 0.43 44.70
C VAL A 54 -41.09 -0.69 43.67
N ALA A 55 -41.84 -1.70 44.11
CA ALA A 55 -42.80 -2.39 43.25
C ALA A 55 -43.90 -1.41 42.85
N VAL A 56 -44.47 -1.56 41.64
CA VAL A 56 -45.91 -1.46 41.30
C VAL A 56 -46.11 -1.31 39.77
N ILE A 57 -46.80 -2.31 39.21
CA ILE A 57 -47.69 -2.30 38.01
C ILE A 57 -47.05 -2.26 36.61
N ALA A 58 -47.07 -3.40 35.90
CA ALA A 58 -48.09 -3.67 34.87
C ALA A 58 -47.92 -5.10 34.30
N LEU A 59 -48.88 -5.95 34.61
CA LEU A 59 -49.17 -7.22 33.94
C LEU A 59 -50.01 -6.95 32.67
N ILE A 60 -50.04 -7.96 31.78
CA ILE A 60 -50.96 -8.19 30.65
C ILE A 60 -50.38 -7.85 29.26
N ALA A 61 -49.92 -8.88 28.54
CA ALA A 61 -50.65 -9.45 27.39
C ALA A 61 -49.79 -10.54 26.72
N SER A 62 -50.12 -11.79 27.01
CA SER A 62 -49.66 -12.95 26.22
C SER A 62 -50.74 -13.30 25.18
N VAL A 63 -50.30 -13.85 24.05
CA VAL A 63 -51.03 -14.75 23.12
C VAL A 63 -51.57 -14.14 21.80
N LEU A 64 -51.14 -14.79 20.70
CA LEU A 64 -51.59 -14.79 19.28
C LEU A 64 -50.90 -13.87 18.26
N LEU A 65 -49.96 -14.45 17.49
CA LEU A 65 -50.13 -14.68 16.04
C LEU A 65 -49.06 -15.65 15.52
N LEU A 66 -49.50 -16.90 15.31
CA LEU A 66 -48.86 -17.91 14.48
C LEU A 66 -49.14 -17.61 12.99
N ALA A 67 -48.21 -18.10 12.16
CA ALA A 67 -48.36 -18.43 10.74
C ALA A 67 -48.33 -17.26 9.73
N GLY A 68 -47.24 -17.19 8.96
CA GLY A 68 -47.24 -16.50 7.68
C GLY A 68 -45.92 -15.89 7.23
N ILE A 69 -44.82 -16.65 7.15
CA ILE A 69 -43.76 -16.31 6.19
C ILE A 69 -43.52 -17.53 5.32
N ALA A 70 -44.12 -17.46 4.12
CA ALA A 70 -43.86 -18.36 3.03
C ALA A 70 -42.36 -18.37 2.71
N ALA A 71 -41.83 -19.57 2.53
CA ALA A 71 -40.49 -19.83 2.03
C ALA A 71 -40.28 -19.08 0.70
N VAL A 72 -39.41 -18.07 0.72
CA VAL A 72 -38.77 -17.58 -0.50
C VAL A 72 -37.57 -18.49 -0.72
N THR A 73 -37.72 -19.43 -1.64
CA THR A 73 -36.64 -20.26 -2.14
C THR A 73 -35.62 -19.36 -2.83
N PHE A 74 -34.50 -19.10 -2.16
CA PHE A 74 -33.30 -18.59 -2.83
C PHE A 74 -32.68 -19.75 -3.61
N SER A 75 -32.90 -19.75 -4.92
CA SER A 75 -32.12 -20.53 -5.87
C SER A 75 -30.67 -20.04 -5.79
N GLY A 76 -29.84 -20.81 -5.08
CA GLY A 76 -28.38 -20.70 -5.15
C GLY A 76 -27.91 -21.21 -6.50
N GLY A 77 -27.51 -20.28 -7.36
CA GLY A 77 -26.71 -20.58 -8.54
C GLY A 77 -25.24 -20.64 -8.14
N ASP A 78 -24.66 -21.83 -8.21
CA ASP A 78 -23.23 -22.06 -8.15
C ASP A 78 -22.58 -21.53 -9.44
N ASP A 79 -22.15 -20.26 -9.45
CA ASP A 79 -21.24 -19.74 -10.46
C ASP A 79 -19.80 -19.94 -9.99
N THR A 80 -19.25 -21.10 -10.33
CA THR A 80 -17.82 -21.41 -10.23
C THR A 80 -17.10 -20.76 -11.42
N GLY A 81 -16.96 -19.43 -11.34
CA GLY A 81 -16.13 -18.64 -12.26
C GLY A 81 -14.74 -18.44 -11.67
N ASP A 82 -13.95 -19.50 -11.58
CA ASP A 82 -12.51 -19.43 -11.29
C ASP A 82 -11.83 -18.85 -12.54
N THR A 83 -11.83 -17.52 -12.64
CA THR A 83 -10.96 -16.81 -13.58
C THR A 83 -9.68 -16.48 -12.83
N ASP A 84 -8.74 -17.42 -12.89
CA ASP A 84 -7.32 -17.19 -12.67
C ASP A 84 -6.83 -16.20 -13.74
N THR A 85 -7.24 -14.94 -13.58
CA THR A 85 -6.67 -13.83 -14.30
C THR A 85 -5.33 -13.57 -13.64
N ALA A 86 -4.30 -14.19 -14.21
CA ALA A 86 -2.92 -13.78 -14.01
C ALA A 86 -2.87 -12.25 -14.14
N GLN A 87 -2.76 -11.56 -13.00
CA GLN A 87 -2.57 -10.13 -12.99
C GLN A 87 -1.29 -9.83 -13.79
N PRO A 88 -1.30 -8.81 -14.66
CA PRO A 88 -0.14 -8.46 -15.44
C PRO A 88 1.04 -8.26 -14.48
N THR A 89 2.06 -9.10 -14.63
CA THR A 89 3.38 -8.88 -14.06
C THR A 89 3.95 -7.65 -14.74
N HIS A 90 3.55 -6.47 -14.26
CA HIS A 90 4.20 -5.24 -14.67
C HIS A 90 5.65 -5.35 -14.24
N SER A 91 6.54 -5.44 -15.23
CA SER A 91 7.98 -5.42 -15.07
C SER A 91 8.35 -4.24 -14.19
N TYR A 92 8.74 -4.57 -12.97
CA TYR A 92 9.37 -3.68 -12.02
C TYR A 92 10.65 -3.14 -12.66
N ILE A 93 10.68 -1.86 -13.04
CA ILE A 93 11.91 -1.15 -13.40
C ILE A 93 12.26 -0.20 -12.25
N PRO A 94 13.15 -0.60 -11.34
CA PRO A 94 13.81 0.33 -10.45
C PRO A 94 14.93 1.05 -11.23
N GLY A 95 14.82 2.38 -11.35
CA GLY A 95 15.90 3.23 -11.86
C GLY A 95 15.55 4.00 -13.13
N LEU A 96 15.13 5.25 -12.96
CA LEU A 96 15.20 6.28 -13.99
C LEU A 96 16.24 7.30 -13.52
N ILE A 97 17.50 7.08 -13.89
CA ILE A 97 18.56 8.08 -13.90
C ILE A 97 19.32 7.89 -15.22
N THR A 98 19.14 8.88 -16.11
CA THR A 98 19.91 9.35 -17.28
C THR A 98 21.03 8.49 -17.93
N PRO A 99 21.18 8.56 -19.27
CA PRO A 99 22.27 7.88 -20.00
C PRO A 99 23.64 8.50 -19.67
N PRO A 100 24.70 7.71 -19.46
CA PRO A 100 26.04 8.21 -19.49
C PRO A 100 26.54 8.33 -20.93
N GLU A 101 27.07 9.51 -21.23
CA GLU A 101 27.88 9.85 -22.39
C GLU A 101 29.07 8.88 -22.55
N GLU A 102 29.38 8.53 -23.80
CA GLU A 102 30.45 7.62 -24.20
C GLU A 102 31.84 8.06 -23.70
N LEU A 103 32.60 7.13 -23.12
CA LEU A 103 34.06 7.18 -23.04
C LEU A 103 34.66 5.79 -23.31
N PRO A 104 35.87 5.72 -23.90
CA PRO A 104 36.30 4.60 -24.74
C PRO A 104 36.88 3.40 -23.98
N GLU A 105 36.91 2.27 -24.69
CA GLU A 105 37.48 0.99 -24.28
C GLU A 105 38.99 1.05 -23.99
N SER A 106 39.44 0.33 -22.95
CA SER A 106 40.79 -0.25 -22.89
C SER A 106 40.89 -1.43 -21.90
N SER A 107 41.15 -2.58 -22.51
CA SER A 107 41.81 -3.83 -22.10
C SER A 107 42.20 -4.14 -20.65
N SER A 108 41.93 -5.40 -20.31
CA SER A 108 42.43 -6.25 -19.22
C SER A 108 43.94 -6.21 -18.95
N ALA A 109 44.35 -6.27 -17.67
CA ALA A 109 45.35 -7.21 -17.14
C ALA A 109 45.54 -7.10 -15.62
N SER A 110 45.84 -8.24 -15.02
CA SER A 110 46.06 -8.58 -13.62
C SER A 110 47.41 -8.15 -13.03
N ASN A 111 47.45 -8.13 -11.69
CA ASN A 111 48.59 -8.30 -10.75
C ASN A 111 49.29 -7.05 -10.20
N GLY A 112 49.20 -6.89 -8.88
CA GLY A 112 50.35 -7.12 -8.00
C GLY A 112 51.26 -5.94 -7.64
N MET A 113 51.24 -5.61 -6.34
CA MET A 113 52.30 -5.05 -5.50
C MET A 113 52.50 -3.52 -5.41
N ASN A 114 52.30 -3.08 -4.16
CA ASN A 114 52.87 -1.91 -3.50
C ASN A 114 54.41 -2.03 -3.46
N PRO A 115 55.17 -0.93 -3.60
CA PRO A 115 55.85 -0.42 -2.41
C PRO A 115 56.00 1.11 -2.33
N THR A 116 56.26 1.52 -1.09
CA THR A 116 56.54 2.87 -0.58
C THR A 116 58.00 3.29 -0.83
N LEU A 117 58.24 4.61 -0.82
CA LEU A 117 59.51 5.38 -0.72
C LEU A 117 60.06 5.99 -2.03
N ALA A 118 59.99 7.32 -2.16
CA ALA A 118 61.08 8.24 -1.83
C ALA A 118 60.99 9.56 -2.64
N SER A 119 60.94 10.67 -1.91
CA SER A 119 60.96 12.05 -2.40
C SER A 119 62.26 12.41 -3.14
N SER A 120 62.16 13.37 -4.06
CA SER A 120 63.15 14.44 -4.20
C SER A 120 62.50 15.71 -4.73
N ALA A 121 62.77 16.79 -4.00
CA ALA A 121 62.27 18.14 -4.17
C ALA A 121 63.15 18.95 -5.13
N LEU A 122 62.58 20.07 -5.61
CA LEU A 122 63.13 21.35 -6.10
C LEU A 122 62.24 21.79 -7.29
N GLY A 123 61.45 22.85 -7.27
CA GLY A 123 61.31 23.98 -6.37
C GLY A 123 61.08 25.23 -7.22
N LEU A 124 59.83 25.70 -7.34
CA LEU A 124 59.48 27.04 -7.84
C LEU A 124 58.08 27.42 -7.30
N ILE A 125 57.99 28.56 -6.62
CA ILE A 125 56.77 29.23 -6.10
C ILE A 125 56.84 30.69 -6.61
N PRO A 126 55.75 31.49 -6.67
CA PRO A 126 54.40 31.32 -7.24
C PRO A 126 54.14 32.35 -8.37
N PRO A 127 52.92 32.41 -8.95
CA PRO A 127 52.14 33.61 -8.64
C PRO A 127 50.75 33.29 -8.09
N THR A 128 50.40 34.03 -7.02
CA THR A 128 49.06 34.19 -6.47
C THR A 128 48.10 34.69 -7.54
N THR A 129 47.17 33.84 -7.97
CA THR A 129 45.98 34.24 -8.71
C THR A 129 44.82 34.51 -7.74
N THR A 130 44.22 35.66 -7.99
CA THR A 130 43.17 36.40 -7.31
C THR A 130 41.97 35.55 -6.86
N PRO A 131 41.33 35.87 -5.71
CA PRO A 131 40.01 35.33 -5.37
C PRO A 131 39.01 35.70 -6.46
N GLY A 132 38.43 34.69 -7.10
CA GLY A 132 37.29 34.87 -7.98
C GLY A 132 36.15 35.51 -7.20
N THR A 133 35.79 36.72 -7.61
CA THR A 133 34.64 37.50 -7.17
C THR A 133 33.40 36.61 -7.00
N PRO A 134 32.68 36.67 -5.86
CA PRO A 134 31.36 36.07 -5.75
C PRO A 134 30.46 36.72 -6.82
N PRO A 135 29.63 35.96 -7.56
CA PRO A 135 28.63 36.59 -8.41
C PRO A 135 27.78 37.53 -7.54
N PRO A 136 27.48 38.75 -8.02
CA PRO A 136 26.78 39.76 -7.25
C PRO A 136 25.39 39.26 -6.85
N GLY A 137 24.99 39.59 -5.62
CA GLY A 137 23.67 39.30 -5.07
C GLY A 137 22.57 39.70 -6.04
N GLY A 138 22.04 38.71 -6.75
CA GLY A 138 20.83 38.81 -7.52
C GLY A 138 19.66 38.73 -6.56
N ASN A 139 19.02 39.88 -6.42
CA ASN A 139 17.67 40.16 -5.90
C ASN A 139 16.75 38.96 -5.64
N ASN A 140 16.02 39.06 -4.53
CA ASN A 140 14.92 38.21 -4.07
C ASN A 140 13.79 38.08 -5.11
N ASP A 141 13.99 37.27 -6.16
CA ASP A 141 12.96 36.93 -7.16
C ASP A 141 12.79 35.39 -7.27
N GLY A 142 12.78 34.70 -6.13
CA GLY A 142 12.79 33.23 -6.06
C GLY A 142 11.47 32.53 -5.72
N ASP A 143 10.41 33.24 -5.31
CA ASP A 143 9.16 32.61 -4.82
C ASP A 143 7.93 32.98 -5.66
N ARG A 144 8.10 33.38 -6.92
CA ARG A 144 6.96 33.45 -7.83
C ARG A 144 6.70 32.05 -8.36
N ALA A 145 5.79 31.34 -7.71
CA ALA A 145 5.22 30.11 -8.24
C ALA A 145 4.89 30.32 -9.73
N PRO A 146 5.26 29.39 -10.63
CA PRO A 146 4.94 29.48 -12.05
C PRO A 146 3.46 29.85 -12.22
N ALA A 147 3.15 30.76 -13.14
CA ALA A 147 1.76 31.15 -13.38
C ALA A 147 0.92 29.88 -13.65
N GLY A 148 -0.11 29.65 -12.83
CA GLY A 148 -0.94 28.44 -12.92
C GLY A 148 -0.52 27.27 -12.02
N ALA A 149 0.50 27.43 -11.18
CA ALA A 149 0.87 26.43 -10.18
C ALA A 149 -0.20 26.33 -9.06
N LYS A 150 -0.62 25.11 -8.75
CA LYS A 150 -1.57 24.78 -7.67
C LYS A 150 -0.98 23.70 -6.79
N SER A 151 -0.96 23.94 -5.48
CA SER A 151 -0.60 22.92 -4.48
C SER A 151 -1.87 22.43 -3.80
N LEU A 152 -2.13 21.13 -3.88
CA LEU A 152 -3.29 20.48 -3.29
C LEU A 152 -2.79 19.42 -2.31
N THR A 153 -3.29 19.41 -1.08
CA THR A 153 -3.02 18.33 -0.13
C THR A 153 -4.33 17.68 0.26
N MET A 154 -4.39 16.36 0.15
CA MET A 154 -5.57 15.54 0.43
C MET A 154 -5.19 14.39 1.34
N GLY A 155 -6.15 13.87 2.09
CA GLY A 155 -5.90 12.81 3.05
C GLY A 155 -6.98 12.71 4.11
N PRO A 156 -6.87 11.70 4.98
CA PRO A 156 -7.74 11.58 6.13
C PRO A 156 -7.73 12.89 6.93
N GLY A 157 -8.88 13.54 7.08
CA GLY A 157 -9.02 14.80 7.84
C GLY A 157 -8.94 16.11 7.04
N CYS A 158 -8.64 16.09 5.74
CA CYS A 158 -8.61 17.31 4.92
C CYS A 158 -9.28 17.17 3.53
N GLY A 159 -10.04 16.11 3.32
CA GLY A 159 -10.84 15.88 2.12
C GLY A 159 -10.10 15.13 1.01
N GLY A 160 -10.85 14.78 -0.03
CA GLY A 160 -10.35 14.05 -1.21
C GLY A 160 -9.95 12.61 -0.95
N TYR A 161 -10.08 12.09 0.28
CA TYR A 161 -9.73 10.73 0.67
C TYR A 161 -10.96 9.86 0.96
N SER A 162 -10.90 8.59 0.56
CA SER A 162 -11.92 7.57 0.82
C SER A 162 -11.30 6.24 1.28
N SER A 163 -11.92 5.60 2.27
CA SER A 163 -11.57 4.26 2.77
C SER A 163 -12.55 3.22 2.21
N VAL A 164 -12.30 2.76 0.98
CA VAL A 164 -13.18 1.79 0.31
C VAL A 164 -13.00 0.42 0.92
N GLY A 165 -14.11 -0.30 1.15
CA GLY A 165 -14.11 -1.63 1.77
C GLY A 165 -13.65 -1.62 3.23
N SER A 166 -13.66 -0.47 3.90
CA SER A 166 -13.18 -0.38 5.28
C SER A 166 -14.08 -1.12 6.26
N TYR A 167 -13.45 -1.75 7.24
CA TYR A 167 -14.10 -2.45 8.34
C TYR A 167 -13.32 -2.23 9.63
N ARG A 168 -13.98 -2.39 10.78
CA ARG A 168 -13.38 -2.19 12.11
C ARG A 168 -13.38 -3.52 12.87
N ASP A 169 -12.21 -4.11 13.03
CA ASP A 169 -11.99 -5.38 13.74
C ASP A 169 -10.75 -5.29 14.64
N GLY A 170 -10.69 -4.21 15.43
CA GLY A 170 -9.54 -3.90 16.27
C GLY A 170 -8.23 -3.88 15.47
N ARG A 171 -7.26 -4.69 15.90
CA ARG A 171 -5.92 -4.80 15.29
C ARG A 171 -5.90 -5.51 13.92
N LYS A 172 -7.01 -6.09 13.47
CA LYS A 172 -7.11 -6.73 12.15
C LYS A 172 -7.78 -5.83 11.11
N GLY A 173 -8.49 -4.79 11.57
CA GLY A 173 -9.24 -3.91 10.70
C GLY A 173 -8.57 -2.57 10.49
N TRP A 174 -9.32 -1.66 9.89
CA TRP A 174 -8.86 -0.31 9.67
C TRP A 174 -8.84 0.46 10.99
N VAL A 175 -7.78 1.22 11.24
CA VAL A 175 -7.63 2.00 12.47
C VAL A 175 -7.25 3.44 12.13
N ASP A 176 -7.92 4.40 12.75
CA ASP A 176 -7.63 5.82 12.55
C ASP A 176 -6.60 6.28 13.60
N HIS A 177 -5.59 7.01 13.15
CA HIS A 177 -4.47 7.51 13.95
C HIS A 177 -4.24 9.01 13.68
N GLY A 178 -3.31 9.60 14.43
CA GLY A 178 -3.04 11.04 14.42
C GLY A 178 -1.62 11.44 13.95
N ASP A 179 -1.55 12.65 13.37
CA ASP A 179 -0.38 13.37 12.82
C ASP A 179 0.04 13.08 11.36
N GLY A 180 -0.84 12.42 10.61
CA GLY A 180 -0.78 12.22 9.14
C GLY A 180 -0.86 13.47 8.24
N LYS A 181 -0.35 14.61 8.71
CA LYS A 181 -0.08 15.91 8.03
C LYS A 181 -1.21 16.60 7.27
N CYS A 182 -2.38 15.99 7.18
CA CYS A 182 -3.60 16.62 6.70
C CYS A 182 -4.68 16.49 7.77
N GLY A 183 -5.20 17.60 8.29
CA GLY A 183 -6.25 17.57 9.33
C GLY A 183 -5.91 16.80 10.62
N ASN A 184 -4.62 16.47 10.83
CA ASN A 184 -4.06 15.64 11.89
C ASN A 184 -4.41 14.14 11.87
N ALA A 185 -4.82 13.53 10.74
CA ALA A 185 -5.16 12.10 10.73
C ALA A 185 -4.42 11.27 9.67
N PHE A 186 -4.22 9.98 9.96
CA PHE A 186 -3.92 8.94 8.98
C PHE A 186 -4.73 7.68 9.31
N VAL A 187 -4.81 6.75 8.36
CA VAL A 187 -5.52 5.48 8.53
C VAL A 187 -4.57 4.33 8.30
N SER A 188 -4.51 3.40 9.24
CA SER A 188 -3.84 2.12 9.09
C SER A 188 -4.79 1.14 8.40
N ILE A 189 -4.38 0.69 7.22
CA ILE A 189 -5.12 -0.20 6.33
C ILE A 189 -4.53 -1.61 6.48
N PRO A 190 -5.34 -2.63 6.82
CA PRO A 190 -4.85 -3.99 6.98
C PRO A 190 -4.26 -4.50 5.67
N MET A 191 -3.19 -5.28 5.78
CA MET A 191 -2.66 -5.99 4.61
C MET A 191 -3.57 -7.16 4.25
N SER A 192 -3.53 -7.58 2.99
CA SER A 192 -4.28 -8.73 2.49
C SER A 192 -3.85 -10.08 3.09
N GLY A 193 -2.69 -10.13 3.74
CA GLY A 193 -2.06 -11.35 4.24
C GLY A 193 -1.26 -12.12 3.17
N ASP A 194 -1.21 -11.61 1.94
CA ASP A 194 -0.44 -12.15 0.83
C ASP A 194 0.47 -11.07 0.22
N SER A 195 1.77 -11.36 0.17
CA SER A 195 2.79 -10.49 -0.45
C SER A 195 2.56 -10.19 -1.94
N ARG A 196 1.74 -10.97 -2.64
CA ARG A 196 1.53 -10.90 -4.10
C ARG A 196 0.11 -10.53 -4.51
N ARG A 197 -0.85 -10.58 -3.59
CA ARG A 197 -2.26 -10.35 -3.89
C ARG A 197 -2.79 -9.19 -3.06
N ASP A 198 -3.48 -8.27 -3.69
CA ASP A 198 -4.32 -7.28 -3.03
C ASP A 198 -5.74 -7.83 -2.82
N ASP A 199 -6.44 -7.26 -1.84
CA ASP A 199 -7.90 -7.35 -1.73
C ASP A 199 -8.50 -6.23 -2.61
N ALA A 200 -9.06 -6.61 -3.75
CA ALA A 200 -9.65 -5.66 -4.70
C ALA A 200 -10.88 -4.92 -4.14
N SER A 201 -11.50 -5.43 -3.07
CA SER A 201 -12.66 -4.81 -2.44
C SER A 201 -12.30 -3.74 -1.42
N ALA A 202 -11.04 -3.66 -0.97
CA ALA A 202 -10.58 -2.77 0.08
C ALA A 202 -9.31 -1.98 -0.33
N TYR A 203 -9.37 -0.65 -0.28
CA TYR A 203 -8.25 0.22 -0.65
C TYR A 203 -8.43 1.66 -0.16
N GLY A 204 -7.31 2.37 0.01
CA GLY A 204 -7.32 3.82 0.23
C GLY A 204 -7.32 4.56 -1.10
N GLN A 205 -8.14 5.59 -1.26
CA GLN A 205 -8.21 6.39 -2.49
C GLN A 205 -8.06 7.88 -2.18
N TRP A 206 -7.29 8.60 -2.99
CA TRP A 206 -7.22 10.05 -3.01
C TRP A 206 -7.60 10.57 -4.41
N THR A 207 -8.53 11.51 -4.50
CA THR A 207 -8.96 12.11 -5.78
C THR A 207 -8.73 13.61 -5.78
N PHE A 208 -7.82 14.07 -6.65
CA PHE A 208 -7.51 15.48 -6.87
C PHE A 208 -8.26 16.02 -8.09
N SER A 209 -8.90 17.18 -7.97
CA SER A 209 -9.30 17.95 -9.16
C SER A 209 -8.11 18.77 -9.64
N ALA A 210 -7.41 18.24 -10.64
CA ALA A 210 -6.13 18.75 -11.10
C ALA A 210 -5.95 18.57 -12.61
N SER A 211 -5.21 19.49 -13.23
CA SER A 211 -4.89 19.47 -14.65
C SER A 211 -3.43 19.82 -14.87
N GLY A 212 -2.84 19.34 -15.97
CA GLY A 212 -1.45 19.63 -16.35
C GLY A 212 -0.49 18.57 -15.84
N SER A 213 0.67 18.99 -15.32
CA SER A 213 1.70 18.11 -14.76
C SER A 213 1.76 18.27 -13.24
N CYS A 214 1.57 17.19 -12.50
CA CYS A 214 1.55 17.18 -11.04
C CYS A 214 2.71 16.38 -10.45
N ASP A 215 3.53 17.01 -9.62
CA ASP A 215 4.48 16.33 -8.75
C ASP A 215 3.75 15.81 -7.51
N ILE A 216 3.73 14.49 -7.35
CA ILE A 216 3.07 13.81 -6.25
C ILE A 216 4.08 13.46 -5.17
N SER A 217 3.71 13.76 -3.93
CA SER A 217 4.44 13.34 -2.74
C SER A 217 3.48 12.76 -1.70
N VAL A 218 3.94 11.72 -1.01
CA VAL A 218 3.16 11.01 0.01
C VAL A 218 3.85 11.23 1.35
N PHE A 219 3.10 11.69 2.35
CA PHE A 219 3.60 11.70 3.71
C PHE A 219 3.50 10.30 4.29
N ILE A 220 4.55 9.86 4.99
CA ILE A 220 4.53 8.61 5.74
C ILE A 220 4.54 8.97 7.22
N PRO A 221 3.50 8.63 7.98
CA PRO A 221 3.43 8.98 9.40
C PRO A 221 4.43 8.19 10.23
N ASN A 222 4.66 8.67 11.46
CA ASN A 222 5.33 7.86 12.46
C ASN A 222 4.38 6.80 13.00
N GLY A 223 4.93 5.71 13.52
CA GLY A 223 4.13 4.65 14.13
C GLY A 223 4.87 3.32 14.21
N SER A 224 4.23 2.37 14.89
CA SER A 224 4.71 0.99 14.99
C SER A 224 4.51 0.22 13.67
N LEU A 225 4.87 -1.06 13.65
CA LEU A 225 4.60 -1.93 12.49
C LEU A 225 3.09 -2.09 12.25
N GLU A 226 2.30 -2.10 13.32
CA GLU A 226 0.85 -2.24 13.25
C GLU A 226 0.15 -1.00 12.70
N GLU A 227 0.85 0.14 12.70
CA GLU A 227 0.30 1.40 12.22
C GLU A 227 0.86 1.75 10.84
N VAL A 228 2.18 1.55 10.66
CA VAL A 228 2.97 1.96 9.50
C VAL A 228 3.96 0.86 9.13
N GLY A 229 3.45 -0.30 8.76
CA GLY A 229 4.20 -1.53 8.45
C GLY A 229 4.46 -1.81 6.98
N GLY A 230 3.96 -0.98 6.06
CA GLY A 230 4.07 -1.18 4.62
C GLY A 230 5.49 -1.47 4.10
N ASN A 231 5.69 -2.64 3.49
CA ASN A 231 6.98 -3.08 2.98
C ASN A 231 6.88 -4.06 1.78
N PRO A 232 6.80 -3.54 0.54
CA PRO A 232 6.42 -2.17 0.23
C PRO A 232 4.89 -1.96 0.30
N THR A 233 4.46 -0.71 0.38
CA THR A 233 3.09 -0.30 0.04
C THR A 233 3.05 0.08 -1.44
N VAL A 234 2.10 -0.50 -2.18
CA VAL A 234 1.95 -0.27 -3.62
C VAL A 234 0.82 0.72 -3.87
N TYR A 235 1.07 1.64 -4.81
CA TYR A 235 0.12 2.65 -5.24
C TYR A 235 -0.10 2.58 -6.75
N TYR A 236 -1.35 2.78 -7.16
CA TYR A 236 -1.74 3.01 -8.55
C TYR A 236 -2.16 4.46 -8.76
N VAL A 237 -1.93 4.96 -9.97
CA VAL A 237 -2.28 6.33 -10.37
C VAL A 237 -3.16 6.27 -11.61
N PHE A 238 -4.24 7.06 -11.62
CA PHE A 238 -5.22 7.10 -12.70
C PHE A 238 -5.51 8.55 -13.13
N ASP A 239 -5.63 8.78 -14.44
CA ASP A 239 -5.95 10.09 -15.04
C ASP A 239 -7.47 10.23 -15.19
N ARG A 240 -8.18 10.07 -14.07
CA ARG A 240 -9.64 10.09 -14.01
C ARG A 240 -10.10 10.19 -12.56
N ASP A 241 -11.41 10.36 -12.40
CA ASP A 241 -12.06 10.15 -11.13
C ASP A 241 -12.30 8.65 -10.89
N GLY A 242 -11.84 8.14 -9.75
CA GLY A 242 -12.02 6.76 -9.32
C GLY A 242 -10.96 5.78 -9.84
N VAL A 243 -11.13 4.53 -9.41
CA VAL A 243 -10.22 3.41 -9.68
C VAL A 243 -10.93 2.40 -10.57
N GLY A 244 -10.49 2.29 -11.82
CA GLY A 244 -11.13 1.41 -12.80
C GLY A 244 -10.37 1.39 -14.11
N GLY A 245 -10.31 0.22 -14.73
CA GLY A 245 -9.47 -0.03 -15.90
C GLY A 245 -7.97 -0.04 -15.55
N THR A 246 -7.14 0.15 -16.56
CA THR A 246 -5.68 0.12 -16.40
C THR A 246 -5.18 1.41 -15.74
N PRO A 247 -4.35 1.34 -14.69
CA PRO A 247 -3.69 2.53 -14.13
C PRO A 247 -2.71 3.12 -15.14
N MET A 248 -2.53 4.43 -15.11
CA MET A 248 -1.52 5.08 -15.97
C MET A 248 -0.10 4.73 -15.52
N ALA A 249 0.07 4.52 -14.21
CA ALA A 249 1.34 4.29 -13.57
C ALA A 249 1.14 3.60 -12.22
N SER A 250 2.24 3.07 -11.69
CA SER A 250 2.32 2.55 -10.33
C SER A 250 3.62 2.98 -9.68
N PHE A 251 3.62 3.08 -8.36
CA PHE A 251 4.84 3.29 -7.56
C PHE A 251 4.72 2.54 -6.24
N ALA A 252 5.85 2.33 -5.57
CA ALA A 252 5.90 1.60 -4.31
C ALA A 252 6.78 2.33 -3.29
N ILE A 253 6.34 2.36 -2.04
CA ILE A 253 7.06 2.98 -0.94
C ILE A 253 7.28 1.96 0.16
N LYS A 254 8.53 1.76 0.58
CA LYS A 254 8.85 1.03 1.80
C LYS A 254 8.62 1.95 3.00
N GLN A 255 7.37 2.01 3.48
CA GLN A 255 6.92 2.98 4.48
C GLN A 255 7.70 2.88 5.80
N VAL A 256 8.04 1.65 6.20
CA VAL A 256 8.81 1.39 7.42
C VAL A 256 10.15 2.15 7.47
N ASP A 257 10.75 2.45 6.31
CA ASP A 257 12.04 3.16 6.19
C ASP A 257 11.87 4.68 6.03
N LYS A 258 10.63 5.17 5.88
CA LYS A 258 10.32 6.57 5.50
C LYS A 258 9.40 7.27 6.50
N ARG A 259 9.14 6.65 7.66
CA ARG A 259 8.30 7.23 8.73
C ARG A 259 8.73 8.64 9.11
N GLY A 260 7.74 9.52 9.25
CA GLY A 260 7.91 10.94 9.54
C GLY A 260 8.30 11.81 8.34
N GLN A 261 8.34 11.27 7.10
CA GLN A 261 8.89 11.97 5.93
C GLN A 261 7.86 12.15 4.81
N TRP A 262 8.02 13.23 4.04
CA TRP A 262 7.42 13.36 2.71
C TRP A 262 8.30 12.63 1.70
N VAL A 263 7.70 11.70 0.96
CA VAL A 263 8.36 10.90 -0.07
C VAL A 263 7.86 11.35 -1.43
N ALA A 264 8.77 11.77 -2.31
CA ALA A 264 8.42 12.07 -3.70
C ALA A 264 8.08 10.76 -4.44
N ALA A 265 6.89 10.71 -5.04
CA ALA A 265 6.41 9.56 -5.80
C ALA A 265 6.66 9.70 -7.31
N GLY A 266 6.71 10.94 -7.81
CA GLY A 266 7.01 11.24 -9.20
C GLY A 266 6.11 12.32 -9.79
N LYS A 267 6.28 12.57 -11.08
CA LYS A 267 5.50 13.55 -11.85
C LYS A 267 4.53 12.83 -12.78
N PHE A 268 3.25 13.21 -12.71
CA PHE A 268 2.17 12.56 -13.46
C PHE A 268 1.37 13.60 -14.24
N LYS A 269 0.77 13.20 -15.36
CA LYS A 269 -0.16 14.05 -16.11
C LYS A 269 -1.58 13.89 -15.55
N ALA A 270 -2.32 14.99 -15.55
CA ALA A 270 -3.71 15.03 -15.14
C ALA A 270 -4.54 15.82 -16.16
N SER A 271 -5.71 15.29 -16.50
CA SER A 271 -6.63 15.81 -17.52
C SER A 271 -7.96 16.29 -16.90
N GLY A 272 -7.91 16.76 -15.64
CA GLY A 272 -9.05 17.29 -14.89
C GLY A 272 -9.24 16.61 -13.55
N ASN A 273 -8.92 15.30 -13.46
CA ASN A 273 -8.89 14.55 -12.21
C ASN A 273 -7.65 13.65 -12.18
N LEU A 274 -7.07 13.49 -11.00
CA LEU A 274 -5.97 12.57 -10.72
C LEU A 274 -6.34 11.74 -9.50
N THR A 275 -6.43 10.43 -9.66
CA THR A 275 -6.73 9.51 -8.56
C THR A 275 -5.50 8.69 -8.21
N VAL A 276 -5.19 8.60 -6.92
CA VAL A 276 -4.17 7.70 -6.37
C VAL A 276 -4.88 6.65 -5.52
N GLN A 277 -4.52 5.39 -5.72
CA GLN A 277 -5.04 4.25 -4.99
C GLN A 277 -3.90 3.58 -4.22
N LEU A 278 -4.10 3.30 -2.94
CA LEU A 278 -3.20 2.49 -2.11
C LEU A 278 -3.77 1.07 -2.01
N LEU A 279 -2.98 0.07 -2.40
CA LEU A 279 -3.38 -1.33 -2.42
C LEU A 279 -3.07 -2.04 -1.09
N THR A 280 -3.91 -2.99 -0.71
CA THR A 280 -3.76 -3.79 0.52
C THR A 280 -2.68 -4.87 0.43
N ARG A 281 -2.07 -5.10 -0.74
CA ARG A 281 -1.03 -6.13 -0.95
C ARG A 281 0.06 -6.08 0.11
N GLY A 282 0.28 -7.18 0.81
CA GLY A 282 1.30 -7.26 1.87
C GLY A 282 1.05 -8.44 2.80
N GLN A 283 2.06 -8.78 3.58
CA GLN A 283 1.99 -9.87 4.55
C GLN A 283 2.00 -9.30 5.97
N ASP A 284 1.02 -9.71 6.77
CA ASP A 284 0.81 -9.31 8.17
C ASP A 284 1.06 -10.47 9.16
N TRP A 285 1.85 -11.46 8.76
CA TRP A 285 2.21 -12.62 9.56
C TRP A 285 3.62 -13.11 9.22
N ASN A 286 4.19 -13.92 10.11
CA ASN A 286 5.45 -14.62 9.90
C ASN A 286 5.43 -15.99 10.60
N ASN A 287 6.58 -16.68 10.64
CA ASN A 287 6.68 -18.01 11.28
C ASN A 287 6.37 -18.02 12.78
N SER A 288 6.41 -16.86 13.44
CA SER A 288 6.10 -16.69 14.86
C SER A 288 4.64 -16.31 15.11
N GLY A 289 3.83 -16.10 14.06
CA GLY A 289 2.43 -15.75 14.15
C GLY A 289 2.08 -14.42 13.45
N PRO A 290 0.90 -13.85 13.76
CA PRO A 290 0.46 -12.59 13.17
C PRO A 290 1.34 -11.42 13.66
N THR A 291 1.76 -10.58 12.72
CA THR A 291 2.45 -9.30 12.99
C THR A 291 1.47 -8.14 13.00
N TYR A 292 0.29 -8.31 12.40
CA TYR A 292 -0.72 -7.27 12.20
C TYR A 292 -0.13 -6.02 11.53
N ALA A 293 0.82 -6.19 10.61
CA ALA A 293 1.39 -5.06 9.89
C ALA A 293 0.29 -4.38 9.04
N HIS A 294 0.27 -3.04 9.02
CA HIS A 294 -0.68 -2.26 8.22
C HIS A 294 0.05 -1.33 7.25
N HIS A 295 -0.60 -0.97 6.15
CA HIS A 295 -0.19 0.17 5.34
C HIS A 295 -0.73 1.46 5.94
N ALA A 296 0.04 2.54 5.93
CA ALA A 296 -0.44 3.84 6.37
C ALA A 296 -0.93 4.67 5.18
N ALA A 297 -2.22 5.02 5.18
CA ALA A 297 -2.82 6.01 4.29
C ALA A 297 -2.82 7.37 4.99
N SER A 298 -2.00 8.31 4.54
CA SER A 298 -1.93 9.67 5.12
C SER A 298 -2.08 10.76 4.06
N ALA A 299 -1.57 11.96 4.31
CA ALA A 299 -1.57 13.05 3.34
C ALA A 299 -0.83 12.68 2.04
N ILE A 300 -1.46 13.00 0.90
CA ILE A 300 -0.83 13.09 -0.41
C ILE A 300 -0.90 14.54 -0.86
N LYS A 301 0.22 15.07 -1.33
CA LYS A 301 0.34 16.40 -1.89
C LYS A 301 0.61 16.32 -3.39
N ALA A 302 -0.14 17.09 -4.16
CA ALA A 302 -0.02 17.28 -5.59
C ALA A 302 0.33 18.73 -5.89
N ASP A 303 1.56 18.96 -6.33
CA ASP A 303 2.04 20.26 -6.80
C ASP A 303 1.94 20.27 -8.34
N CYS A 304 0.90 20.91 -8.86
CA CYS A 304 0.53 20.86 -10.28
C CYS A 304 0.85 22.17 -10.99
N THR A 305 1.32 22.09 -12.23
CA THR A 305 1.48 23.21 -13.15
C THR A 305 0.66 22.96 -14.42
N ALA A 306 -0.07 23.98 -14.86
CA ALA A 306 -0.89 23.94 -16.08
C ALA A 306 -0.05 23.67 -17.34
#